data_AF-A0A1E3XBR3-F1
#
_entry.id   AF-A0A1E3XBR3-F1
#
_cell.length_a   1.000
_cell.length_b   1.000
_cell.length_c   1.000
_cell.angle_alpha   90.00
_cell.angle_beta   90.00
_cell.angle_gamma   90.00
#
_symmetry.space_group_name_H-M   'P 1'
#
loop_
_entity.id
_entity.type
_entity.pdbx_description
1 polymer ?
#
loop_
_entity_poly.entity_id
_entity_poly.type
_entity_poly.pdbx_seq_one_letter_code
_entity_poly.pdbx_strand_id
1 'polypeptide(L)' 'YPRRLKLLDTFLSLMATCRKQGITFWDYVQDRVYNLQKIPPLAEIIENGQSVLDPP' A
#
# COMPACT_ATOMS: atom_id res chain seq x y z
N TYR A 1 14.29 10.56 21.95
CA TYR A 1 14.26 9.46 20.98
C TYR A 1 13.66 9.90 19.63
N PRO A 2 14.41 10.61 18.77
CA PRO A 2 13.86 11.17 17.52
C PRO A 2 13.80 10.18 16.33
N ARG A 3 14.50 9.04 16.35
CA ARG A 3 14.51 8.09 15.21
C ARG A 3 13.24 7.24 15.06
N ARG A 4 12.49 6.97 16.14
CA ARG A 4 11.30 6.11 16.07
C ARG A 4 10.12 6.75 15.33
N LEU A 5 10.05 8.09 15.33
CA LEU A 5 8.95 8.82 14.70
C LEU A 5 8.96 8.65 13.17
N LYS A 6 10.12 8.81 12.52
CA LYS A 6 10.25 8.68 11.05
C LYS A 6 9.77 7.34 10.48
N LEU A 7 10.02 6.25 11.21
CA LEU A 7 9.57 4.91 10.78
C LEU A 7 8.04 4.81 10.83
N LEU A 8 7.43 5.30 11.91
CA LEU A 8 5.97 5.35 12.06
C LEU A 8 5.35 6.25 11.00
N ASP A 9 5.91 7.42 10.75
CA ASP A 9 5.45 8.34 9.70
C ASP A 9 5.45 7.68 8.32
N THR A 10 6.48 6.88 8.02
CA THR A 10 6.60 6.12 6.77
C THR A 10 5.50 5.06 6.66
N PHE A 11 5.27 4.28 7.72
CA PHE A 11 4.21 3.27 7.74
C PHE A 11 2.81 3.88 7.69
N LEU A 12 2.59 5.00 8.36
CA LEU A 12 1.33 5.72 8.33
C LEU A 12 1.03 6.28 6.93
N SER A 13 2.04 6.84 6.26
CA SER A 13 1.90 7.28 4.87
C SER A 13 1.56 6.11 3.93
N LEU A 14 2.22 4.97 4.09
CA LEU A 14 1.93 3.77 3.30
C LEU A 14 0.51 3.24 3.56
N MET A 15 0.10 3.16 4.83
CA MET A 15 -1.24 2.73 5.21
C MET A 15 -2.31 3.66 4.64
N ALA A 16 -2.09 4.97 4.67
CA ALA A 16 -2.97 5.95 4.06
C ALA A 16 -3.10 5.74 2.54
N THR A 17 -2.00 5.46 1.84
CA THR A 17 -2.03 5.17 0.40
C THR A 17 -2.74 3.85 0.10
N CYS A 18 -2.51 2.79 0.87
CA CYS A 18 -3.25 1.52 0.73
C CYS A 18 -4.76 1.75 0.88
N ARG A 19 -5.15 2.51 1.91
CA ARG A 19 -6.55 2.87 2.16
C ARG A 19 -7.16 3.69 1.02
N LYS A 20 -6.40 4.62 0.43
CA LYS A 20 -6.86 5.40 -0.73
C LYS A 20 -7.16 4.53 -1.94
N GLN A 21 -6.41 3.44 -2.13
CA GLN A 21 -6.59 2.50 -3.24
C GLN A 21 -7.56 1.35 -2.94
N GLY A 22 -8.21 1.35 -1.77
CA GLY A 22 -9.15 0.29 -1.37
C GLY A 22 -8.47 -1.03 -0.96
N ILE A 23 -7.16 -1.02 -0.72
CA ILE A 23 -6.38 -2.21 -0.34
C ILE A 23 -6.18 -2.22 1.17
N THR A 24 -6.33 -3.39 1.80
CA THR A 24 -5.96 -3.53 3.21
C THR A 24 -4.44 -3.45 3.35
N PHE A 25 -3.95 -2.66 4.30
CA PHE A 25 -2.51 -2.54 4.55
C PHE A 25 -1.85 -3.91 4.79
N TRP A 26 -2.54 -4.81 5.48
CA TRP A 26 -1.98 -6.11 5.81
C TRP A 26 -1.91 -7.07 4.63
N ASP A 27 -2.89 -7.04 3.71
CA ASP A 27 -2.79 -7.79 2.46
C ASP A 27 -1.60 -7.31 1.62
N TYR A 28 -1.37 -5.98 1.56
CA TYR A 28 -0.22 -5.43 0.84
C TYR A 28 1.11 -5.88 1.45
N VAL A 29 1.27 -5.83 2.77
CA VAL A 29 2.51 -6.28 3.42
C VAL A 29 2.70 -7.78 3.26
N GLN A 30 1.64 -8.57 3.45
CA GLN A 30 1.69 -10.02 3.26
C GLN A 30 2.11 -10.39 1.83
N ASP A 31 1.53 -9.74 0.83
CA ASP A 31 1.90 -9.93 -0.58
C ASP A 31 3.39 -9.68 -0.82
N ARG A 32 3.95 -8.61 -0.23
CA ARG A 32 5.37 -8.25 -0.37
C ARG A 32 6.32 -9.15 0.42
N VAL A 33 5.92 -9.60 1.61
CA VAL A 33 6.74 -10.49 2.46
C VAL A 33 6.80 -11.90 1.87
N TYR A 34 5.68 -12.41 1.37
CA TYR A 34 5.60 -13.74 0.76
C TYR A 34 5.81 -13.74 -0.76
N ASN A 35 6.10 -12.57 -1.34
CA ASN A 35 6.36 -12.35 -2.76
C ASN A 35 5.26 -12.94 -3.67
N LEU A 36 3.99 -12.78 -3.27
CA LEU A 36 2.82 -13.38 -3.92
C LEU A 36 2.45 -12.67 -5.23
N GLN A 37 2.87 -11.41 -5.42
CA GLN A 37 2.65 -10.60 -6.61
C GLN A 37 1.17 -10.45 -7.02
N LYS A 38 0.24 -10.59 -6.08
CA LYS A 38 -1.20 -10.43 -6.30
C LYS A 38 -1.61 -8.96 -6.34
N ILE A 39 -0.90 -8.11 -5.60
CA ILE A 39 -1.18 -6.67 -5.56
C ILE A 39 -0.16 -5.95 -6.45
N PRO A 40 -0.59 -5.26 -7.51
CA PRO A 40 0.32 -4.47 -8.33
C PRO A 40 1.07 -3.44 -7.48
N PRO A 41 2.27 -3.02 -7.89
CA PRO A 41 3.02 -1.99 -7.19
C PRO A 41 2.19 -0.71 -7.06
N LEU A 42 2.22 -0.11 -5.86
CA LEU A 42 1.42 1.09 -5.55
C LEU A 42 1.60 2.22 -6.57
N ALA A 43 2.79 2.35 -7.15
CA ALA A 43 3.09 3.32 -8.20
C ALA A 43 2.23 3.11 -9.46
N GLU A 44 2.10 1.87 -9.94
CA GLU A 44 1.25 1.56 -11.10
C GLU A 44 -0.23 1.82 -10.81
N ILE A 45 -0.69 1.54 -9.59
CA ILE A 45 -2.08 1.81 -9.18
C ILE A 45 -2.35 3.32 -9.16
N ILE A 46 -1.37 4.12 -8.71
CA ILE A 46 -1.47 5.57 -8.68
C ILE A 46 -1.43 6.16 -10.10
N GLU A 47 -0.53 5.67 -10.96
CA GLU A 47 -0.39 6.14 -12.34
C GLU A 47 -1.61 5.81 -13.20
N ASN A 48 -2.19 4.62 -13.03
CA ASN A 48 -3.36 4.19 -13.78
C ASN A 48 -4.68 4.77 -13.22
N GLY A 49 -4.65 5.48 -12.09
CA GLY A 49 -5.83 6.08 -11.46
C GLY A 49 -6.90 5.07 -11.03
N GLN A 50 -6.59 3.77 -11.00
CA GLN A 50 -7.55 2.72 -10.69
C GLN A 50 -7.63 2.49 -9.18
N SER A 51 -8.78 2.80 -8.58
CA SER A 51 -9.23 2.11 -7.38
C SER A 51 -9.35 0.62 -7.72
N VAL A 52 -8.76 -0.27 -6.92
CA VAL A 52 -8.80 -1.73 -7.13
C VAL A 52 -10.25 -2.31 -7.07
N LEU A 53 -11.26 -1.46 -6.89
CA LEU A 53 -12.68 -1.81 -6.73
C LEU A 53 -13.56 -1.52 -7.95
N ASP A 54 -13.03 -1.01 -9.06
CA ASP A 54 -13.81 -0.87 -10.29
C ASP A 54 -13.52 -2.06 -11.23
N PRO A 55 -14.43 -3.04 -11.34
CA PRO A 55 -14.33 -4.03 -12.40
C PRO A 55 -14.60 -3.36 -13.76
N PRO A 56 -14.04 -3.89 -14.86
CA PRO A 56 -14.44 -3.48 -16.21
C PRO A 56 -15.92 -3.74 -16.49
#